data_AF-A0A2V9CP66-F1
#
_entry.id   AF-A0A2V9CP66-F1
#
_cell.length_a   1.000
_cell.length_b   1.000
_cell.length_c   1.000
_cell.angle_alpha   90.00
_cell.angle_beta   90.00
_cell.angle_gamma   90.00
#
_symmetry.space_group_name_H-M   'P 1'
#
loop_
_entity.id
_entity.type
_entity.pdbx_description
1 polymer ?
#
loop_
_entity_poly.entity_id
_entity_poly.type
_entity_poly.pdbx_seq_one_letter_code
_entity_poly.pdbx_strand_id
1 'polypeptide(L)'
;MGRDSRLNGSAHVVSQTYRGPYQAHAPFGPACALARVSADSALVMCSTQNAYDTRGKLAAVLGMPVGKVRVQYYEGSGTFGRSCYDDAAQAAAILSQEVGKPVRIQFMRWDELGWDNYGPAHLADVRAGVDANGAVVAYEYRGWQHGWSTTESSQQLALGTPAGDSGDGTARQLNKLNLGSMYDIPNVRLVNHQLPGVSGYLKGANLRSPLDISFSFASEQTIDELAYLAGFDPYLFRQSNTTDSRWLGVLNAVAQAAGWTPRRAASNLSDANVVTGRGIAVGTHLSSYAAAIAEIEVDKHTGRIVAKRMYGALDAGLAVNAAFIENQISGMLVQATSRMLKEEVTFNNTNVTSLDWNSYPILRFEEYPEVTPIVVQRMDQKSSGAGEEALCSAAAAIANAFFDATGVRLREYPMTPKRVLAALGQAG
;
A
#
# COMPACT_ATOMS: atom_id res chain seq x y z
N MET A 1 25.64 -24.78 -0.26
CA MET A 1 24.84 -25.20 0.90
C MET A 1 23.35 -25.04 0.56
N GLY A 2 22.53 -26.08 0.76
CA GLY A 2 21.13 -26.13 0.32
C GLY A 2 20.20 -25.15 1.05
N ARG A 3 19.00 -24.93 0.51
CA ARG A 3 18.01 -23.94 0.99
C ARG A 3 17.65 -24.08 2.47
N ASP A 4 17.65 -25.29 3.02
CA ASP A 4 17.27 -25.53 4.43
C ASP A 4 18.42 -25.31 5.44
N SER A 5 19.67 -25.30 4.98
CA SER A 5 20.83 -25.15 5.89
C SER A 5 20.88 -23.83 6.67
N ARG A 6 20.15 -22.80 6.22
CA ARG A 6 20.12 -21.46 6.82
C ARG A 6 19.06 -21.32 7.93
N LEU A 7 18.07 -22.19 7.94
CA LEU A 7 17.07 -22.29 9.02
C LEU A 7 17.49 -23.33 10.07
N ASN A 8 18.49 -24.17 9.79
CA ASN A 8 19.07 -25.10 10.75
C ASN A 8 19.59 -24.34 11.98
N GLY A 9 19.03 -24.64 13.15
CA GLY A 9 19.34 -23.95 14.42
C GLY A 9 18.26 -22.97 14.88
N SER A 10 17.23 -22.72 14.07
CA SER A 10 16.04 -21.98 14.53
C SER A 10 15.27 -22.82 15.55
N ALA A 11 14.89 -22.21 16.67
CA ALA A 11 13.98 -22.82 17.64
C ALA A 11 12.54 -22.86 17.09
N HIS A 12 12.14 -21.83 16.34
CA HIS A 12 10.86 -21.78 15.64
C HIS A 12 11.03 -21.30 14.21
N VAL A 13 10.21 -21.82 13.31
CA VAL A 13 10.18 -21.46 11.89
C VAL A 13 8.75 -21.18 11.46
N VAL A 14 8.56 -20.07 10.75
CA VAL A 14 7.31 -19.72 10.07
C VAL A 14 7.50 -19.93 8.57
N SER A 15 6.50 -20.53 7.92
CA SER A 15 6.47 -20.73 6.47
C SER A 15 5.04 -20.52 5.98
N GLN A 16 4.78 -19.39 5.31
CA GLN A 16 3.43 -18.98 4.94
C GLN A 16 3.38 -18.32 3.57
N THR A 17 2.21 -18.38 2.93
CA THR A 17 1.90 -17.68 1.69
C THR A 17 0.90 -16.55 1.98
N TYR A 18 1.16 -15.37 1.45
CA TYR A 18 0.37 -14.16 1.63
C TYR A 18 -0.16 -13.62 0.30
N ARG A 19 -1.35 -13.02 0.31
CA ARG A 19 -2.04 -12.50 -0.89
C ARG A 19 -2.50 -11.06 -0.68
N GLY A 20 -2.22 -10.22 -1.67
CA GLY A 20 -2.77 -8.88 -1.82
C GLY A 20 -3.57 -8.78 -3.12
N PRO A 21 -4.69 -8.06 -3.15
CA PRO A 21 -5.57 -7.98 -4.30
C PRO A 21 -5.18 -6.81 -5.20
N TYR A 22 -5.88 -6.67 -6.33
CA TYR A 22 -5.90 -5.40 -7.04
C TYR A 22 -6.64 -4.34 -6.21
N GLN A 23 -6.10 -3.13 -6.17
CA GLN A 23 -6.71 -1.98 -5.52
C GLN A 23 -6.70 -0.77 -6.45
N ALA A 24 -7.77 0.02 -6.45
CA ALA A 24 -7.88 1.23 -7.24
C ALA A 24 -7.29 2.43 -6.49
N HIS A 25 -6.99 3.50 -7.22
CA HIS A 25 -6.62 4.78 -6.62
C HIS A 25 -7.79 5.42 -5.89
N ALA A 26 -8.99 5.24 -6.48
CA ALA A 26 -10.26 5.73 -6.00
C ALA A 26 -10.20 7.19 -5.46
N PRO A 27 -9.65 8.15 -6.23
CA PRO A 27 -9.65 9.56 -5.82
C PRO A 27 -11.09 10.02 -5.60
N PHE A 28 -11.33 10.97 -4.69
CA PHE A 28 -12.69 11.32 -4.26
C PHE A 28 -13.59 11.77 -5.43
N GLY A 29 -13.01 12.55 -6.35
CA GLY A 29 -13.60 12.96 -7.62
C GLY A 29 -12.88 12.26 -8.78
N PRO A 30 -13.59 12.00 -9.90
CA PRO A 30 -12.98 11.50 -11.13
C PRO A 30 -12.02 12.50 -11.78
N ALA A 31 -11.14 12.01 -12.65
CA ALA A 31 -10.22 12.82 -13.44
C ALA A 31 -10.96 13.83 -14.34
N CYS A 32 -10.36 15.02 -14.45
CA CYS A 32 -10.91 16.13 -15.24
C CYS A 32 -9.77 16.93 -15.89
N ALA A 33 -10.00 17.39 -17.11
CA ALA A 33 -9.11 18.29 -17.82
C ALA A 33 -9.88 19.26 -18.73
N LEU A 34 -9.31 20.44 -18.93
CA LEU A 34 -9.75 21.43 -19.91
C LEU A 34 -8.61 21.68 -20.88
N ALA A 35 -8.86 21.50 -22.17
CA ALA A 35 -7.87 21.76 -23.21
C ALA A 35 -8.35 22.84 -24.18
N ARG A 36 -7.40 23.62 -24.69
CA ARG A 36 -7.56 24.53 -25.81
C ARG A 36 -6.37 24.34 -26.75
N VAL A 37 -6.63 23.69 -27.88
CA VAL A 37 -5.64 23.43 -28.93
C VAL A 37 -5.93 24.32 -30.15
N SER A 38 -4.88 24.94 -30.69
CA SER A 38 -4.89 25.63 -31.98
C SER A 38 -3.83 25.01 -32.89
N ALA A 39 -3.70 25.51 -34.13
CA ALA A 39 -2.63 25.07 -35.04
C ALA A 39 -1.22 25.31 -34.45
N ASP A 40 -1.03 26.36 -33.64
CA ASP A 40 0.28 26.83 -33.20
C ASP A 40 0.60 26.56 -31.73
N SER A 41 -0.39 26.18 -30.91
CA SER A 41 -0.21 25.99 -29.46
C SER A 41 -1.28 25.11 -28.82
N ALA A 42 -0.95 24.50 -27.69
CA ALA A 42 -1.89 23.80 -26.83
C ALA A 42 -1.76 24.27 -25.38
N LEU A 43 -2.89 24.60 -24.74
CA LEU A 43 -3.00 24.77 -23.29
C LEU A 43 -3.87 23.64 -22.74
N VAL A 44 -3.34 22.87 -21.78
CA VAL A 44 -4.08 21.84 -21.06
C VAL A 44 -4.04 22.13 -19.57
N MET A 45 -5.20 22.27 -18.96
CA MET A 45 -5.41 22.55 -17.54
C MET A 45 -5.94 21.28 -16.88
N CYS A 46 -5.15 20.67 -16.00
CA CYS A 46 -5.50 19.40 -15.35
C CYS A 46 -4.77 19.22 -14.02
N SER A 47 -5.25 18.29 -13.21
CA SER A 47 -4.45 17.69 -12.16
C SER A 47 -3.43 16.73 -12.79
N THR A 48 -2.20 16.71 -12.28
CA THR A 48 -1.18 15.72 -12.66
C THR A 48 -0.12 15.65 -11.57
N GLN A 49 0.48 14.47 -11.38
CA GLN A 49 1.64 14.31 -10.50
C GLN A 49 2.97 14.71 -11.18
N ASN A 50 2.98 14.83 -12.51
CA ASN A 50 4.19 15.15 -13.26
C ASN A 50 3.86 15.97 -14.51
N ALA A 51 3.76 17.29 -14.36
CA ALA A 51 3.40 18.20 -15.45
C ALA A 51 4.39 18.16 -16.64
N TYR A 52 5.66 17.84 -16.41
CA TYR A 52 6.66 17.76 -17.47
C TYR A 52 6.48 16.51 -18.34
N ASP A 53 6.25 15.36 -17.71
CA ASP A 53 5.96 14.12 -18.42
C ASP A 53 4.60 14.19 -19.14
N THR A 54 3.56 14.68 -18.46
CA THR A 54 2.24 14.93 -19.09
C THR A 54 2.39 15.86 -20.31
N ARG A 55 3.22 16.91 -20.24
CA ARG A 55 3.49 17.79 -21.39
C ARG A 55 4.13 17.05 -22.56
N GLY A 56 5.09 16.16 -22.30
CA GLY A 56 5.74 15.34 -23.33
C GLY A 56 4.76 14.40 -24.03
N LYS A 57 3.92 13.71 -23.26
CA LYS A 57 2.86 12.83 -23.78
C LYS A 57 1.84 13.61 -24.62
N LEU A 58 1.40 14.77 -24.14
CA LEU A 58 0.48 15.65 -24.87
C LEU A 58 1.07 16.15 -26.20
N ALA A 59 2.35 16.52 -26.22
CA ALA A 59 3.03 16.92 -27.44
C ALA A 59 3.06 15.78 -28.48
N ALA A 60 3.33 14.55 -28.02
CA ALA A 60 3.33 13.38 -28.89
C ALA A 60 1.94 13.10 -29.50
N VAL A 61 0.86 13.11 -28.70
CA VAL A 61 -0.50 12.82 -29.22
C VAL A 61 -1.03 13.93 -30.13
N LEU A 62 -0.64 15.18 -29.90
CA LEU A 62 -1.07 16.31 -30.74
C LEU A 62 -0.21 16.48 -32.00
N GLY A 63 0.89 15.75 -32.14
CA GLY A 63 1.87 15.95 -33.21
C GLY A 63 2.55 17.32 -33.15
N MET A 64 2.70 17.89 -31.95
CA MET A 64 3.25 19.24 -31.74
C MET A 64 4.65 19.22 -31.12
N PRO A 65 5.51 20.22 -31.40
CA PRO A 65 6.73 20.40 -30.64
C PRO A 65 6.41 20.65 -29.16
N VAL A 66 7.19 20.05 -28.24
CA VAL A 66 6.99 20.20 -26.78
C VAL A 66 6.92 21.67 -26.33
N GLY A 67 7.70 22.56 -26.96
CA GLY A 67 7.69 24.00 -26.67
C GLY A 67 6.40 24.73 -27.03
N LYS A 68 5.49 24.09 -27.79
CA LYS A 68 4.16 24.61 -28.14
C LYS A 68 3.06 24.12 -27.20
N VAL A 69 3.36 23.21 -26.27
CA VAL A 69 2.40 22.64 -25.32
C VAL A 69 2.67 23.19 -23.93
N ARG A 70 1.64 23.74 -23.29
CA ARG A 70 1.65 24.18 -21.89
C ARG A 70 0.68 23.34 -21.08
N VAL A 71 1.20 22.66 -20.06
CA VAL A 71 0.40 22.06 -19.00
C VAL A 71 0.32 23.04 -17.84
N GLN A 72 -0.89 23.37 -17.41
CA GLN A 72 -1.14 24.18 -16.23
C GLN A 72 -1.80 23.31 -15.16
N TYR A 73 -1.09 23.13 -14.05
CA TYR A 73 -1.62 22.39 -12.92
C TYR A 73 -2.83 23.09 -12.31
N TYR A 74 -3.86 22.30 -12.02
CA TYR A 74 -4.98 22.65 -11.16
C TYR A 74 -5.13 21.58 -10.07
N GLU A 75 -5.57 22.00 -8.89
CA GLU A 75 -5.80 21.09 -7.77
C GLU A 75 -6.86 20.05 -8.14
N GLY A 76 -6.53 18.78 -7.86
CA GLY A 76 -7.38 17.62 -8.14
C GLY A 76 -7.88 16.98 -6.86
N SER A 77 -8.77 16.00 -7.00
CA SER A 77 -9.42 15.28 -5.91
C SER A 77 -8.60 14.13 -5.31
N GLY A 78 -7.28 14.29 -5.31
CA GLY A 78 -6.30 13.23 -4.99
C GLY A 78 -5.87 12.43 -6.21
N THR A 79 -4.73 11.78 -6.11
CA THR A 79 -4.15 10.91 -7.17
C THR A 79 -3.75 9.57 -6.60
N PHE A 80 -3.05 9.57 -5.46
CA PHE A 80 -2.59 8.38 -4.73
C PHE A 80 -1.77 7.41 -5.60
N GLY A 81 -1.09 7.92 -6.62
CA GLY A 81 -0.49 7.12 -7.65
C GLY A 81 -0.94 7.54 -9.05
N ARG A 82 -0.73 6.66 -10.03
CA ARG A 82 -1.00 6.94 -11.44
C ARG A 82 -2.42 6.54 -11.85
N SER A 83 -3.41 7.32 -11.41
CA SER A 83 -4.81 7.17 -11.86
C SER A 83 -5.04 7.70 -13.28
N CYS A 84 -6.30 7.88 -13.70
CA CYS A 84 -6.71 8.35 -15.03
C CYS A 84 -6.43 9.83 -15.36
N TYR A 85 -5.68 10.58 -14.55
CA TYR A 85 -5.48 12.02 -14.78
C TYR A 85 -4.79 12.34 -16.12
N ASP A 86 -3.85 11.48 -16.54
CA ASP A 86 -3.16 11.61 -17.83
C ASP A 86 -4.13 11.35 -18.99
N ASP A 87 -5.06 10.41 -18.83
CA ASP A 87 -6.03 10.01 -19.85
C ASP A 87 -7.07 11.10 -20.10
N ALA A 88 -7.65 11.68 -19.04
CA ALA A 88 -8.57 12.81 -19.18
C ALA A 88 -7.90 14.01 -19.88
N ALA A 89 -6.63 14.29 -19.56
CA ALA A 89 -5.86 15.37 -20.19
C ALA A 89 -5.63 15.14 -21.68
N GLN A 90 -5.25 13.92 -22.07
CA GLN A 90 -5.01 13.55 -23.46
C GLN A 90 -6.31 13.53 -24.27
N ALA A 91 -7.39 12.95 -23.72
CA ALA A 91 -8.70 12.94 -24.36
C ALA A 91 -9.22 14.37 -24.61
N ALA A 92 -9.14 15.26 -23.63
CA ALA A 92 -9.53 16.66 -23.80
C ALA A 92 -8.71 17.36 -24.91
N ALA A 93 -7.40 17.10 -24.96
CA ALA A 93 -6.51 17.71 -25.94
C ALA A 93 -6.82 17.24 -27.37
N ILE A 94 -6.97 15.94 -27.59
CA ILE A 94 -7.33 15.36 -28.89
C ILE A 94 -8.67 15.92 -29.35
N LEU A 95 -9.70 15.89 -28.49
CA LEU A 95 -11.03 16.41 -28.85
C LEU A 95 -10.99 17.90 -29.14
N SER A 96 -10.22 18.70 -28.40
CA SER A 96 -10.05 20.12 -28.67
C SER A 96 -9.38 20.40 -30.02
N GLN A 97 -8.39 19.58 -30.40
CA GLN A 97 -7.72 19.66 -31.70
C GLN A 97 -8.70 19.36 -32.85
N GLU A 98 -9.48 18.29 -32.72
CA GLU A 98 -10.45 17.87 -33.75
C GLU A 98 -11.57 18.89 -33.98
N VAL A 99 -12.10 19.49 -32.90
CA VAL A 99 -13.25 20.42 -33.02
C VAL A 99 -12.83 21.89 -33.16
N GLY A 100 -11.55 22.21 -32.97
CA GLY A 100 -11.01 23.58 -33.02
C GLY A 100 -11.57 24.52 -31.94
N LYS A 101 -12.06 23.99 -30.82
CA LYS A 101 -12.65 24.75 -29.70
C LYS A 101 -12.13 24.24 -28.35
N PRO A 102 -12.22 25.03 -27.27
CA PRO A 102 -11.94 24.53 -25.93
C PRO A 102 -12.87 23.37 -25.56
N VAL A 103 -12.30 22.30 -25.00
CA VAL A 103 -13.04 21.09 -24.58
C VAL A 103 -12.70 20.77 -23.13
N ARG A 104 -13.73 20.57 -22.30
CA ARG A 104 -13.61 19.99 -20.96
C ARG A 104 -14.03 18.52 -21.02
N ILE A 105 -13.18 17.65 -20.49
CA ILE A 105 -13.51 16.24 -20.24
C ILE A 105 -13.47 16.00 -18.73
N GLN A 106 -14.48 15.33 -18.24
CA GLN A 106 -14.56 14.82 -16.88
C GLN A 106 -15.10 13.40 -16.96
N PHE A 107 -14.39 12.47 -16.34
CA PHE A 107 -14.85 11.09 -16.25
C PHE A 107 -16.02 10.96 -15.27
N MET A 108 -16.90 10.00 -15.51
CA MET A 108 -17.82 9.54 -14.47
C MET A 108 -17.09 8.53 -13.57
N ARG A 109 -17.67 8.23 -12.40
CA ARG A 109 -17.05 7.28 -11.46
C ARG A 109 -16.80 5.90 -12.08
N TRP A 110 -17.74 5.40 -12.89
CA TRP A 110 -17.59 4.13 -13.58
C TRP A 110 -16.55 4.18 -14.71
N ASP A 111 -16.33 5.34 -15.31
CA ASP A 111 -15.24 5.51 -16.30
C ASP A 111 -13.89 5.47 -15.58
N GLU A 112 -13.73 6.23 -14.49
CA GLU A 112 -12.51 6.23 -13.67
C GLU A 112 -12.21 4.83 -13.14
N LEU A 113 -13.16 4.17 -12.46
CA LEU A 113 -12.91 2.86 -11.85
C LEU A 113 -12.87 1.72 -12.86
N GLY A 114 -13.51 1.83 -14.01
CA GLY A 114 -13.46 0.80 -15.05
C GLY A 114 -12.16 0.85 -15.85
N TRP A 115 -11.64 2.06 -16.09
CA TRP A 115 -10.47 2.31 -16.92
C TRP A 115 -9.22 2.74 -16.12
N ASP A 116 -9.26 2.69 -14.79
CA ASP A 116 -8.11 3.01 -13.93
C ASP A 116 -6.90 2.14 -14.26
N ASN A 117 -5.74 2.61 -13.81
CA ASN A 117 -4.66 1.70 -13.47
C ASN A 117 -4.86 1.23 -12.02
N TYR A 118 -4.38 0.04 -11.70
CA TYR A 118 -4.59 -0.55 -10.38
C TYR A 118 -3.25 -0.79 -9.69
N GLY A 119 -3.24 -0.64 -8.38
CA GLY A 119 -2.24 -1.31 -7.56
C GLY A 119 -2.35 -2.81 -7.84
N PRO A 120 -1.27 -3.46 -8.29
CA PRO A 120 -1.28 -4.84 -8.77
C PRO A 120 -1.60 -5.81 -7.62
N ALA A 121 -2.24 -6.93 -7.97
CA ALA A 121 -2.28 -8.08 -7.06
C ALA A 121 -0.86 -8.62 -6.80
N HIS A 122 -0.68 -9.19 -5.61
CA HIS A 122 0.62 -9.63 -5.12
C HIS A 122 0.51 -10.98 -4.41
N LEU A 123 1.47 -11.87 -4.67
CA LEU A 123 1.64 -13.14 -3.96
C LEU A 123 3.02 -13.15 -3.32
N ALA A 124 3.11 -13.56 -2.06
CA ALA A 124 4.36 -13.67 -1.34
C ALA A 124 4.48 -15.01 -0.59
N ASP A 125 5.55 -15.76 -0.84
CA ASP A 125 5.94 -16.87 0.03
C ASP A 125 7.05 -16.39 0.96
N VAL A 126 6.85 -16.56 2.27
CA VAL A 126 7.80 -16.12 3.30
C VAL A 126 8.16 -17.29 4.19
N ARG A 127 9.46 -17.49 4.41
CA ARG A 127 10.03 -18.41 5.40
C ARG A 127 10.98 -17.65 6.31
N ALA A 128 10.80 -17.74 7.61
CA ALA A 128 11.70 -17.09 8.55
C ALA A 128 11.89 -17.92 9.81
N GLY A 129 13.04 -17.78 10.45
CA GLY A 129 13.41 -18.54 11.64
C GLY A 129 13.92 -17.65 12.76
N VAL A 130 13.61 -18.03 13.99
CA VAL A 130 14.07 -17.37 15.22
C VAL A 130 14.77 -18.39 16.11
N ASP A 131 15.86 -17.99 16.78
CA ASP A 131 16.56 -18.83 17.76
C ASP A 131 15.86 -18.85 19.13
N ALA A 132 16.42 -19.59 20.08
CA ALA A 132 15.86 -19.73 21.43
C ALA A 132 15.92 -18.44 22.27
N ASN A 133 16.74 -17.46 21.87
CA ASN A 133 16.88 -16.17 22.54
C ASN A 133 15.98 -15.09 21.92
N GLY A 134 15.21 -15.43 20.88
CA GLY A 134 14.34 -14.47 20.19
C GLY A 134 15.04 -13.68 19.08
N ALA A 135 16.25 -14.06 18.66
CA ALA A 135 16.94 -13.42 17.54
C ALA A 135 16.49 -14.02 16.20
N VAL A 136 16.11 -13.19 15.23
CA VAL A 136 15.73 -13.64 13.89
C VAL A 136 16.99 -14.01 13.10
N VAL A 137 17.17 -15.30 12.83
CA VAL A 137 18.42 -15.83 12.25
C VAL A 137 18.39 -15.93 10.73
N ALA A 138 17.21 -16.04 10.13
CA ALA A 138 17.06 -16.13 8.68
C ALA A 138 15.70 -15.64 8.19
N TYR A 139 15.69 -15.04 7.00
CA TYR A 139 14.49 -14.57 6.30
C TYR A 139 14.61 -14.84 4.79
N GLU A 140 13.71 -15.65 4.25
CA GLU A 140 13.54 -15.90 2.82
C GLU A 140 12.17 -15.37 2.38
N TYR A 141 12.18 -14.63 1.27
CA TYR A 141 10.99 -14.10 0.63
C TYR A 141 11.01 -14.40 -0.86
N ARG A 142 9.84 -14.77 -1.41
CA ARG A 142 9.59 -14.88 -2.84
C ARG A 142 8.33 -14.10 -3.19
N GLY A 143 8.46 -13.15 -4.11
CA GLY A 143 7.33 -12.35 -4.59
C GLY A 143 6.93 -12.72 -6.01
N TRP A 144 5.64 -12.56 -6.30
CA TRP A 144 5.09 -12.53 -7.64
C TRP A 144 4.11 -11.37 -7.76
N GLN A 145 4.35 -10.55 -8.76
CA GLN A 145 3.46 -9.51 -9.24
C GLN A 145 3.75 -9.29 -10.72
N HIS A 146 2.72 -8.95 -11.47
CA HIS A 146 2.91 -8.58 -12.87
C HIS A 146 3.61 -7.23 -12.98
N GLY A 147 4.32 -7.02 -14.09
CA GLY A 147 4.96 -5.75 -14.38
C GLY A 147 3.96 -4.60 -14.46
N TRP A 148 4.45 -3.36 -14.32
CA TRP A 148 3.60 -2.18 -14.53
C TRP A 148 3.31 -2.12 -15.99
N SER A 149 2.06 -2.39 -16.27
CA SER A 149 1.53 -2.27 -17.59
C SER A 149 1.05 -0.84 -17.70
N THR A 150 1.84 0.01 -18.36
CA THR A 150 1.34 1.33 -18.78
C THR A 150 0.41 1.21 -19.99
N THR A 151 -0.24 0.04 -20.13
CA THR A 151 -1.19 -0.36 -21.16
C THR A 151 -2.21 0.73 -21.43
N GLU A 152 -2.38 1.00 -22.72
CA GLU A 152 -3.47 1.81 -23.26
C GLU A 152 -3.63 3.14 -22.55
N SER A 153 -2.50 3.83 -22.29
CA SER A 153 -2.61 5.28 -22.15
C SER A 153 -3.31 5.81 -23.39
N SER A 154 -4.12 6.86 -23.23
CA SER A 154 -4.78 7.54 -24.34
C SER A 154 -3.80 7.87 -25.48
N GLN A 155 -2.52 8.07 -25.17
CA GLN A 155 -1.43 8.26 -26.11
C GLN A 155 -1.14 7.04 -26.97
N GLN A 156 -1.02 5.86 -26.38
CA GLN A 156 -0.74 4.64 -27.17
C GLN A 156 -1.88 4.34 -28.12
N LEU A 157 -3.13 4.50 -27.65
CA LEU A 157 -4.32 4.35 -28.49
C LEU A 157 -4.33 5.38 -29.63
N ALA A 158 -4.08 6.66 -29.32
CA ALA A 158 -4.04 7.72 -30.32
C ALA A 158 -2.92 7.53 -31.37
N LEU A 159 -1.80 6.92 -30.98
CA LEU A 159 -0.64 6.69 -31.85
C LEU A 159 -0.63 5.29 -32.50
N GLY A 160 -1.66 4.46 -32.28
CA GLY A 160 -1.70 3.08 -32.78
C GLY A 160 -0.55 2.20 -32.27
N THR A 161 0.01 2.53 -31.10
CA THR A 161 1.14 1.81 -30.50
C THR A 161 0.62 0.59 -29.73
N PRO A 162 1.12 -0.63 -30.01
CA PRO A 162 0.73 -1.81 -29.25
C PRO A 162 1.03 -1.68 -27.75
N ALA A 163 0.22 -2.34 -26.92
CA ALA A 163 0.48 -2.47 -25.51
C ALA A 163 1.85 -3.13 -25.25
N GLY A 164 2.55 -2.67 -24.22
CA GLY A 164 3.83 -3.22 -23.78
C GLY A 164 4.07 -3.00 -22.29
N ASP A 165 4.92 -3.86 -21.71
CA ASP A 165 5.38 -3.71 -20.33
C ASP A 165 6.28 -2.48 -20.20
N SER A 166 6.19 -1.80 -19.06
CA SER A 166 7.22 -0.81 -18.74
C SER A 166 8.49 -1.50 -18.22
N GLY A 167 9.65 -1.02 -18.67
CA GLY A 167 10.96 -1.55 -18.28
C GLY A 167 11.58 -2.49 -19.32
N ASP A 168 12.71 -3.07 -18.96
CA ASP A 168 13.56 -3.92 -19.81
C ASP A 168 13.22 -5.42 -19.71
N GLY A 169 12.05 -5.74 -19.13
CA GLY A 169 11.69 -7.12 -18.84
C GLY A 169 12.43 -7.70 -17.63
N THR A 170 12.81 -6.87 -16.65
CA THR A 170 13.24 -7.35 -15.33
C THR A 170 12.09 -7.39 -14.32
N ALA A 171 12.19 -8.27 -13.31
CA ALA A 171 11.24 -8.30 -12.20
C ALA A 171 11.26 -6.97 -11.44
N ARG A 172 10.11 -6.54 -10.90
CA ARG A 172 10.02 -5.30 -10.12
C ARG A 172 10.97 -5.34 -8.92
N GLN A 173 11.57 -4.20 -8.63
CA GLN A 173 12.44 -4.07 -7.47
C GLN A 173 11.64 -4.28 -6.19
N LEU A 174 12.14 -5.15 -5.32
CA LEU A 174 11.63 -5.30 -3.97
C LEU A 174 12.17 -4.17 -3.08
N ASN A 175 11.32 -3.61 -2.24
CA ASN A 175 11.76 -2.76 -1.15
C ASN A 175 12.25 -3.66 -0.01
N LYS A 176 13.58 -3.83 0.07
CA LYS A 176 14.21 -4.71 1.08
C LYS A 176 13.93 -4.25 2.50
N LEU A 177 13.74 -2.94 2.70
CA LEU A 177 13.44 -2.38 4.01
C LEU A 177 12.11 -2.91 4.57
N ASN A 178 11.11 -3.20 3.73
CA ASN A 178 9.86 -3.83 4.15
C ASN A 178 9.89 -5.38 4.16
N LEU A 179 11.06 -6.00 3.93
CA LEU A 179 11.22 -7.45 3.78
C LEU A 179 12.36 -7.96 4.66
N GLY A 180 12.24 -7.69 5.96
CA GLY A 180 13.16 -8.15 7.00
C GLY A 180 14.36 -7.23 7.27
N SER A 181 14.75 -6.33 6.36
CA SER A 181 15.90 -5.42 6.60
C SER A 181 15.63 -4.29 7.61
N MET A 182 14.43 -4.23 8.20
CA MET A 182 14.15 -3.48 9.43
C MET A 182 14.88 -4.05 10.65
N TYR A 183 15.30 -5.31 10.56
CA TYR A 183 15.89 -6.09 11.64
C TYR A 183 17.31 -6.57 11.27
N ASP A 184 18.10 -6.83 12.29
CA ASP A 184 19.48 -7.30 12.20
C ASP A 184 19.52 -8.81 11.90
N ILE A 185 19.09 -9.20 10.70
CA ILE A 185 18.98 -10.60 10.26
C ILE A 185 20.25 -11.00 9.49
N PRO A 186 21.05 -11.97 9.99
CA PRO A 186 22.32 -12.32 9.36
C PRO A 186 22.14 -13.07 8.02
N ASN A 187 21.01 -13.73 7.79
CA ASN A 187 20.79 -14.55 6.59
C ASN A 187 19.51 -14.14 5.84
N VAL A 188 19.63 -13.23 4.87
CA VAL A 188 18.50 -12.76 4.06
C VAL A 188 18.57 -13.27 2.62
N ARG A 189 17.45 -13.76 2.09
CA ARG A 189 17.28 -14.10 0.68
C ARG A 189 15.97 -13.54 0.15
N LEU A 190 16.06 -12.58 -0.78
CA LEU A 190 14.90 -11.99 -1.42
C LEU A 190 14.92 -12.35 -2.91
N VAL A 191 13.84 -12.96 -3.38
CA VAL A 191 13.65 -13.29 -4.79
C VAL A 191 12.35 -12.66 -5.26
N ASN A 192 12.36 -12.04 -6.43
CA ASN A 192 11.14 -11.61 -7.09
C ASN A 192 11.04 -12.29 -8.44
N HIS A 193 9.86 -12.84 -8.73
CA HIS A 193 9.58 -13.48 -9.99
C HIS A 193 8.92 -12.48 -10.92
N GLN A 194 9.41 -12.43 -12.15
CA GLN A 194 8.80 -11.62 -13.18
C GLN A 194 7.55 -12.30 -13.72
N LEU A 195 6.46 -11.55 -13.78
CA LEU A 195 5.29 -11.87 -14.58
C LEU A 195 5.07 -10.73 -15.58
N PRO A 196 4.74 -11.02 -16.85
CA PRO A 196 4.45 -9.98 -17.83
C PRO A 196 3.24 -9.15 -17.40
N GLY A 197 3.27 -7.84 -17.61
CA GLY A 197 2.16 -6.94 -17.31
C GLY A 197 1.03 -7.02 -18.35
N VAL A 198 1.36 -7.29 -19.61
CA VAL A 198 0.41 -7.31 -20.75
C VAL A 198 -0.18 -8.68 -21.10
N SER A 199 -0.09 -9.69 -20.22
CA SER A 199 -0.52 -11.07 -20.51
C SER A 199 -1.74 -11.50 -19.70
N GLY A 200 -2.89 -10.87 -19.94
CA GLY A 200 -4.17 -11.24 -19.30
C GLY A 200 -4.34 -10.74 -17.86
N TYR A 201 -3.55 -9.74 -17.45
CA TYR A 201 -3.68 -9.04 -16.17
C TYR A 201 -4.38 -7.69 -16.34
N LEU A 202 -4.91 -7.14 -15.24
CA LEU A 202 -5.40 -5.76 -15.24
C LEU A 202 -4.23 -4.77 -15.36
N LYS A 203 -4.52 -3.55 -15.82
CA LYS A 203 -3.51 -2.49 -15.97
C LYS A 203 -2.87 -2.14 -14.63
N GLY A 204 -1.60 -2.48 -14.42
CA GLY A 204 -0.90 -2.22 -13.16
C GLY A 204 -0.12 -0.92 -13.15
N ALA A 205 -0.22 -0.14 -12.09
CA ALA A 205 0.62 1.05 -11.87
C ALA A 205 0.95 1.29 -10.40
N ASN A 206 1.69 2.38 -10.16
CA ASN A 206 2.00 2.84 -8.81
C ASN A 206 0.71 3.26 -8.12
N LEU A 207 0.35 2.55 -7.06
CA LEU A 207 -0.63 2.96 -6.06
C LEU A 207 0.15 3.33 -4.78
N ARG A 208 -0.29 4.33 -4.04
CA ARG A 208 0.40 4.91 -2.87
C ARG A 208 1.08 3.84 -2.01
N SER A 209 2.38 4.02 -1.78
CA SER A 209 3.31 2.99 -1.31
C SER A 209 3.33 1.76 -2.22
N PRO A 210 3.84 1.87 -3.48
CA PRO A 210 3.75 0.81 -4.47
C PRO A 210 4.31 -0.53 -3.96
N LEU A 211 3.43 -1.54 -3.86
CA LEU A 211 3.67 -2.88 -3.28
C LEU A 211 4.03 -2.93 -1.79
N ASP A 212 4.38 -1.82 -1.16
CA ASP A 212 4.93 -1.82 0.19
C ASP A 212 3.91 -2.25 1.26
N ILE A 213 2.61 -2.05 1.01
CA ILE A 213 1.54 -2.66 1.82
C ILE A 213 1.65 -4.19 1.78
N SER A 214 1.75 -4.79 0.59
CA SER A 214 1.82 -6.25 0.42
C SER A 214 3.08 -6.82 1.09
N PHE A 215 4.21 -6.14 0.93
CA PHE A 215 5.48 -6.53 1.54
C PHE A 215 5.39 -6.49 3.06
N SER A 216 4.92 -5.38 3.63
CA SER A 216 4.83 -5.19 5.07
C SER A 216 3.79 -6.12 5.69
N PHE A 217 2.63 -6.31 5.04
CA PHE A 217 1.62 -7.27 5.49
C PHE A 217 2.18 -8.69 5.62
N ALA A 218 3.00 -9.14 4.67
CA ALA A 218 3.63 -10.47 4.72
C ALA A 218 4.78 -10.53 5.73
N SER A 219 5.67 -9.53 5.70
CA SER A 219 6.87 -9.50 6.55
C SER A 219 6.50 -9.35 8.02
N GLU A 220 5.70 -8.35 8.36
CA GLU A 220 5.42 -8.01 9.76
C GLU A 220 4.46 -8.97 10.45
N GLN A 221 3.60 -9.66 9.70
CA GLN A 221 2.85 -10.81 10.27
C GLN A 221 3.78 -12.00 10.53
N THR A 222 4.76 -12.24 9.66
CA THR A 222 5.76 -13.29 9.87
C THR A 222 6.60 -13.01 11.12
N ILE A 223 7.03 -11.75 11.29
CA ILE A 223 7.77 -11.30 12.48
C ILE A 223 6.92 -11.41 13.74
N ASP A 224 5.65 -10.99 13.68
CA ASP A 224 4.71 -11.11 14.80
C ASP A 224 4.43 -12.58 15.19
N GLU A 225 4.37 -13.48 14.21
CA GLU A 225 4.21 -14.91 14.44
C GLU A 225 5.47 -15.55 15.05
N LEU A 226 6.66 -15.15 14.62
CA LEU A 226 7.91 -15.56 15.28
C LEU A 226 7.95 -15.09 16.74
N ALA A 227 7.57 -13.83 17.01
CA ALA A 227 7.47 -13.31 18.37
C ALA A 227 6.50 -14.14 19.22
N TYR A 228 5.32 -14.43 18.69
CA TYR A 228 4.33 -15.27 19.35
C TYR A 228 4.88 -16.68 19.65
N LEU A 229 5.50 -17.34 18.67
CA LEU A 229 6.02 -18.70 18.83
C LEU A 229 7.16 -18.76 19.85
N ALA A 230 8.07 -17.78 19.83
CA ALA A 230 9.17 -17.66 20.77
C ALA A 230 8.75 -17.15 22.17
N GLY A 231 7.47 -16.80 22.36
CA GLY A 231 6.94 -16.37 23.66
C GLY A 231 7.24 -14.92 24.04
N PHE A 232 7.58 -14.07 23.07
CA PHE A 232 7.88 -12.66 23.30
C PHE A 232 6.65 -11.77 23.10
N ASP A 233 6.68 -10.60 23.74
CA ASP A 233 5.82 -9.47 23.37
C ASP A 233 6.24 -8.93 21.99
N PRO A 234 5.29 -8.61 21.08
CA PRO A 234 5.62 -8.21 19.72
C PRO A 234 6.32 -6.85 19.60
N TYR A 235 6.18 -5.94 20.57
CA TYR A 235 6.93 -4.69 20.61
C TYR A 235 8.37 -4.93 21.06
N LEU A 236 8.57 -5.64 22.19
CA LEU A 236 9.89 -5.97 22.72
C LEU A 236 10.70 -6.85 21.75
N PHE A 237 10.03 -7.77 21.05
CA PHE A 237 10.66 -8.60 20.02
C PHE A 237 11.26 -7.78 18.88
N ARG A 238 10.53 -6.77 18.39
CA ARG A 238 11.03 -5.87 17.34
C ARG A 238 12.18 -5.02 17.87
N GLN A 239 12.04 -4.52 19.09
CA GLN A 239 13.06 -3.71 19.76
C GLN A 239 14.37 -4.47 19.95
N SER A 240 14.32 -5.76 20.29
CA SER A 240 15.51 -6.59 20.50
C SER A 240 16.19 -7.04 19.20
N ASN A 241 15.51 -6.92 18.06
CA ASN A 241 15.99 -7.39 16.76
C ASN A 241 16.46 -6.26 15.84
N THR A 242 16.61 -5.03 16.33
CA THR A 242 17.15 -3.92 15.52
C THR A 242 18.02 -2.99 16.35
N THR A 243 19.13 -2.56 15.76
CA THR A 243 20.04 -1.55 16.32
C THR A 243 19.86 -0.17 15.68
N ASP A 244 19.02 -0.05 14.64
CA ASP A 244 18.77 1.22 13.97
C ASP A 244 17.93 2.15 14.85
N SER A 245 18.56 3.24 15.29
CA SER A 245 17.93 4.25 16.15
C SER A 245 16.68 4.90 15.55
N ARG A 246 16.50 4.90 14.23
CA ARG A 246 15.31 5.45 13.55
C ARG A 246 14.13 4.50 13.68
N TRP A 247 14.35 3.19 13.44
CA TRP A 247 13.34 2.16 13.69
C TRP A 247 12.92 2.12 15.17
N LEU A 248 13.89 2.16 16.08
CA LEU A 248 13.62 2.25 17.51
C LEU A 248 12.85 3.52 17.88
N GLY A 249 13.17 4.65 17.26
CA GLY A 249 12.50 5.93 17.50
C GLY A 249 11.01 5.89 17.20
N VAL A 250 10.62 5.43 16.02
CA VAL A 250 9.20 5.31 15.63
C VAL A 250 8.46 4.24 16.44
N LEU A 251 9.11 3.09 16.68
CA LEU A 251 8.54 1.99 17.45
C LEU A 251 8.24 2.40 18.89
N ASN A 252 9.19 3.06 19.56
CA ASN A 252 9.03 3.54 20.93
C ASN A 252 7.99 4.67 21.02
N ALA A 253 7.99 5.59 20.06
CA ALA A 253 7.06 6.72 20.02
C ALA A 253 5.60 6.23 19.91
N VAL A 254 5.33 5.26 19.02
CA VAL A 254 3.97 4.73 18.88
C VAL A 254 3.55 3.92 20.10
N ALA A 255 4.46 3.10 20.67
CA ALA A 255 4.19 2.32 21.88
C ALA A 255 3.89 3.22 23.09
N GLN A 256 4.64 4.31 23.27
CA GLN A 256 4.39 5.30 24.31
C GLN A 256 3.03 5.98 24.12
N ALA A 257 2.74 6.47 22.91
CA ALA A 257 1.49 7.18 22.62
C ALA A 257 0.25 6.28 22.83
N ALA A 258 0.37 4.99 22.51
CA ALA A 258 -0.70 4.02 22.70
C ALA A 258 -0.79 3.46 24.13
N GLY A 259 0.14 3.78 25.04
CA GLY A 259 0.23 3.12 26.34
C GLY A 259 0.38 1.60 26.19
N TRP A 260 1.33 1.15 25.37
CA TRP A 260 1.57 -0.27 25.17
C TRP A 260 2.07 -0.92 26.46
N THR A 261 1.38 -1.97 26.90
CA THR A 261 1.80 -2.79 28.04
C THR A 261 2.28 -4.13 27.49
N PRO A 262 3.57 -4.49 27.67
CA PRO A 262 4.11 -5.70 27.08
C PRO A 262 3.35 -6.96 27.50
N ARG A 263 2.95 -7.75 26.51
CA ARG A 263 2.38 -9.09 26.70
C ARG A 263 2.52 -9.91 25.42
N ARG A 264 2.50 -11.23 25.56
CA ARG A 264 2.39 -12.11 24.39
C ARG A 264 1.07 -11.82 23.65
N ALA A 265 1.11 -11.73 22.33
CA ALA A 265 -0.09 -11.64 21.52
C ALA A 265 -1.00 -12.88 21.72
N ALA A 266 -2.31 -12.71 21.60
CA ALA A 266 -3.30 -13.77 21.80
C ALA A 266 -3.23 -14.47 23.19
N SER A 267 -2.71 -13.77 24.21
CA SER A 267 -2.65 -14.31 25.59
C SER A 267 -3.97 -14.22 26.35
N ASN A 268 -4.87 -13.31 25.95
CA ASN A 268 -6.15 -13.05 26.60
C ASN A 268 -7.32 -13.29 25.65
N LEU A 269 -7.38 -14.48 25.04
CA LEU A 269 -8.50 -14.85 24.17
C LEU A 269 -9.80 -14.91 24.97
N SER A 270 -10.89 -14.48 24.33
CA SER A 270 -12.22 -14.43 24.92
C SER A 270 -13.22 -15.19 24.05
N ASP A 271 -14.18 -15.85 24.72
CA ASP A 271 -15.33 -16.50 24.09
C ASP A 271 -16.48 -15.53 23.80
N ALA A 272 -16.32 -14.24 24.12
CA ALA A 272 -17.30 -13.22 23.79
C ALA A 272 -17.55 -13.13 22.27
N ASN A 273 -18.77 -12.74 21.89
CA ASN A 273 -19.11 -12.54 20.47
C ASN A 273 -18.28 -11.42 19.83
N VAL A 274 -18.00 -10.36 20.61
CA VAL A 274 -17.13 -9.27 20.19
C VAL A 274 -15.86 -9.34 21.01
N VAL A 275 -14.73 -9.47 20.32
CA VAL A 275 -13.39 -9.54 20.92
C VAL A 275 -12.55 -8.37 20.47
N THR A 276 -11.56 -8.00 21.28
CA THR A 276 -10.66 -6.87 21.02
C THR A 276 -9.23 -7.33 20.89
N GLY A 277 -8.45 -6.69 20.04
CA GLY A 277 -7.02 -6.95 19.93
C GLY A 277 -6.22 -5.70 19.62
N ARG A 278 -4.93 -5.78 19.94
CA ARG A 278 -3.93 -4.74 19.69
C ARG A 278 -2.80 -5.33 18.87
N GLY A 279 -2.43 -4.66 17.79
CA GLY A 279 -1.34 -5.08 16.92
C GLY A 279 -0.36 -3.95 16.70
N ILE A 280 0.92 -4.30 16.58
CA ILE A 280 2.02 -3.37 16.31
C ILE A 280 2.81 -3.86 15.10
N ALA A 281 3.29 -2.92 14.29
CA ALA A 281 4.17 -3.20 13.16
C ALA A 281 5.01 -1.97 12.78
N VAL A 282 6.08 -2.21 12.02
CA VAL A 282 6.92 -1.18 11.38
C VAL A 282 6.81 -1.26 9.86
N GLY A 283 7.21 -0.19 9.17
CA GLY A 283 7.19 -0.14 7.71
C GLY A 283 7.77 1.16 7.18
N THR A 284 8.07 1.20 5.89
CA THR A 284 8.66 2.36 5.21
C THR A 284 8.16 2.50 3.79
N HIS A 285 8.41 3.67 3.21
CA HIS A 285 8.54 3.89 1.79
C HIS A 285 9.80 4.72 1.53
N LEU A 286 10.60 4.29 0.55
CA LEU A 286 11.86 4.92 0.11
C LEU A 286 12.92 5.13 1.21
N SER A 287 12.74 6.13 2.08
CA SER A 287 13.80 6.65 2.97
C SER A 287 13.34 7.09 4.36
N SER A 288 12.03 7.06 4.61
CA SER A 288 11.43 7.50 5.88
C SER A 288 10.85 6.33 6.64
N TYR A 289 10.78 6.45 7.96
CA TYR A 289 10.54 5.31 8.85
C TYR A 289 9.20 5.48 9.51
N ALA A 290 8.43 4.41 9.66
CA ALA A 290 7.14 4.45 10.34
C ALA A 290 6.87 3.23 11.20
N ALA A 291 6.05 3.45 12.22
CA ALA A 291 5.47 2.40 13.06
C ALA A 291 4.00 2.71 13.30
N ALA A 292 3.18 1.67 13.46
CA ALA A 292 1.78 1.83 13.77
C ALA A 292 1.31 0.84 14.84
N ILE A 293 0.32 1.27 15.62
CA ILE A 293 -0.49 0.41 16.48
C ILE A 293 -1.94 0.51 16.05
N ALA A 294 -2.58 -0.63 15.92
CA ALA A 294 -4.01 -0.74 15.68
C ALA A 294 -4.69 -1.37 16.89
N GLU A 295 -5.81 -0.79 17.31
CA GLU A 295 -6.71 -1.39 18.29
C GLU A 295 -8.06 -1.61 17.61
N ILE A 296 -8.50 -2.87 17.59
CA ILE A 296 -9.66 -3.29 16.80
C ILE A 296 -10.69 -4.03 17.66
N GLU A 297 -11.93 -4.00 17.20
CA GLU A 297 -13.01 -4.91 17.61
C GLU A 297 -13.29 -5.89 16.45
N VAL A 298 -13.52 -7.15 16.79
CA VAL A 298 -13.92 -8.21 15.85
C VAL A 298 -15.21 -8.83 16.35
N ASP A 299 -16.26 -8.75 15.55
CA ASP A 299 -17.49 -9.52 15.77
C ASP A 299 -17.34 -10.89 15.12
N LYS A 300 -17.23 -11.94 15.95
CA LYS A 300 -17.01 -13.32 15.51
C LYS A 300 -18.22 -13.93 14.79
N HIS A 301 -19.43 -13.38 14.98
CA HIS A 301 -20.64 -13.87 14.32
C HIS A 301 -20.82 -13.25 12.93
N THR A 302 -20.51 -11.97 12.78
CA THR A 302 -20.65 -11.27 11.49
C THR A 302 -19.35 -11.24 10.69
N GLY A 303 -18.20 -11.47 11.32
CA GLY A 303 -16.87 -11.31 10.74
C GLY A 303 -16.44 -9.84 10.58
N ARG A 304 -17.24 -8.90 11.08
CA ARG A 304 -16.96 -7.46 10.93
C ARG A 304 -15.81 -7.05 11.84
N ILE A 305 -14.84 -6.36 11.26
CA ILE A 305 -13.74 -5.71 11.96
C ILE A 305 -13.98 -4.20 11.99
N VAL A 306 -13.78 -3.57 13.14
CA VAL A 306 -13.78 -2.12 13.30
C VAL A 306 -12.48 -1.69 13.94
N ALA A 307 -11.71 -0.83 13.26
CA ALA A 307 -10.57 -0.17 13.89
C ALA A 307 -11.10 0.94 14.81
N LYS A 308 -10.81 0.84 16.11
CA LYS A 308 -11.25 1.80 17.12
C LYS A 308 -10.25 2.93 17.26
N ARG A 309 -8.97 2.58 17.36
CA ARG A 309 -7.86 3.53 17.51
C ARG A 309 -6.70 3.11 16.61
N MET A 310 -6.11 4.10 15.95
CA MET A 310 -4.91 3.95 15.13
C MET A 310 -3.88 4.98 15.58
N TYR A 311 -2.69 4.50 15.93
CA TYR A 311 -1.54 5.32 16.28
C TYR A 311 -0.49 5.17 15.18
N GLY A 312 0.09 6.27 14.72
CA GLY A 312 1.10 6.23 13.66
C GLY A 312 2.25 7.17 13.97
N ALA A 313 3.46 6.62 14.10
CA ALA A 313 4.69 7.40 14.24
C ALA A 313 5.44 7.45 12.91
N LEU A 314 5.98 8.62 12.55
CA LEU A 314 6.76 8.81 11.32
C LEU A 314 8.00 9.65 11.58
N ASP A 315 9.15 9.12 11.18
CA ASP A 315 10.45 9.80 11.15
C ASP A 315 10.82 10.11 9.69
N ALA A 316 10.65 11.38 9.30
CA ALA A 316 11.03 11.94 7.99
C ALA A 316 12.30 12.80 8.08
N GLY A 317 13.17 12.50 9.05
CA GLY A 317 14.34 13.34 9.33
C GLY A 317 13.93 14.69 9.91
N LEU A 318 14.45 15.77 9.34
CA LEU A 318 14.04 17.13 9.71
C LEU A 318 12.63 17.43 9.16
N ALA A 319 11.64 17.44 10.04
CA ALA A 319 10.31 17.95 9.73
C ALA A 319 10.36 19.47 9.56
N VAL A 320 10.05 19.91 8.34
CA VAL A 320 9.93 21.33 7.99
C VAL A 320 8.57 21.88 8.43
N ASN A 321 7.51 21.08 8.27
CA ASN A 321 6.16 21.42 8.72
C ASN A 321 5.51 20.18 9.35
N ALA A 322 5.51 20.11 10.68
CA ALA A 322 4.98 18.98 11.43
C ALA A 322 3.48 18.76 11.18
N ALA A 323 2.68 19.83 11.08
CA ALA A 323 1.24 19.72 10.85
C ALA A 323 0.89 19.04 9.51
N PHE A 324 1.70 19.27 8.47
CA PHE A 324 1.51 18.55 7.20
C PHE A 324 1.87 17.08 7.31
N ILE A 325 2.91 16.73 8.08
CA ILE A 325 3.26 15.34 8.34
C ILE A 325 2.16 14.66 9.16
N GLU A 326 1.64 15.31 10.20
CA GLU A 326 0.51 14.80 10.99
C GLU A 326 -0.73 14.53 10.14
N ASN A 327 -1.05 15.42 9.20
CA ASN A 327 -2.13 15.22 8.24
C ASN A 327 -1.87 14.03 7.31
N GLN A 328 -0.62 13.86 6.86
CA GLN A 328 -0.25 12.71 6.02
C GLN A 328 -0.33 11.39 6.79
N ILE A 329 0.18 11.34 8.02
CA ILE A 329 0.04 10.18 8.92
C ILE A 329 -1.45 9.85 9.07
N SER A 330 -2.27 10.85 9.39
CA SER A 330 -3.70 10.66 9.61
C SER A 330 -4.39 10.07 8.39
N GLY A 331 -4.13 10.63 7.21
CA GLY A 331 -4.65 10.11 5.95
C GLY A 331 -4.18 8.70 5.63
N MET A 332 -2.91 8.37 5.94
CA MET A 332 -2.37 7.02 5.75
C MET A 332 -3.02 5.99 6.68
N LEU A 333 -3.23 6.30 7.96
CA LEU A 333 -3.86 5.35 8.89
C LEU A 333 -5.31 5.02 8.47
N VAL A 334 -6.06 6.04 8.04
CA VAL A 334 -7.44 5.87 7.53
C VAL A 334 -7.44 5.07 6.22
N GLN A 335 -6.56 5.42 5.29
CA GLN A 335 -6.46 4.73 4.01
C GLN A 335 -6.02 3.26 4.17
N ALA A 336 -5.08 2.97 5.07
CA ALA A 336 -4.70 1.59 5.40
C ALA A 336 -5.88 0.84 5.99
N THR A 337 -6.64 1.44 6.90
CA THR A 337 -7.85 0.83 7.49
C THR A 337 -8.87 0.47 6.40
N SER A 338 -9.15 1.41 5.49
CA SER A 338 -10.05 1.18 4.36
C SER A 338 -9.56 0.04 3.46
N ARG A 339 -8.29 0.08 3.06
CA ARG A 339 -7.67 -0.93 2.18
C ARG A 339 -7.61 -2.31 2.79
N MET A 340 -7.32 -2.40 4.08
CA MET A 340 -7.19 -3.68 4.78
C MET A 340 -8.52 -4.32 5.10
N LEU A 341 -9.63 -3.56 5.17
CA LEU A 341 -10.92 -4.11 5.60
C LEU A 341 -11.94 -4.23 4.47
N LYS A 342 -11.79 -3.49 3.36
CA LYS A 342 -12.84 -3.36 2.33
C LYS A 342 -12.36 -3.41 0.88
N GLU A 343 -11.27 -2.75 0.56
CA GLU A 343 -10.99 -2.38 -0.83
C GLU A 343 -10.37 -3.51 -1.65
N GLU A 344 -11.09 -3.95 -2.67
CA GLU A 344 -10.67 -4.95 -3.65
C GLU A 344 -11.36 -4.70 -4.99
N VAL A 345 -10.57 -4.61 -6.07
CA VAL A 345 -11.10 -4.48 -7.42
C VAL A 345 -11.65 -5.84 -7.85
N THR A 346 -12.91 -5.87 -8.26
CA THR A 346 -13.54 -7.08 -8.80
C THR A 346 -13.60 -7.00 -10.32
N PHE A 347 -13.45 -8.14 -10.98
CA PHE A 347 -13.41 -8.22 -12.44
C PHE A 347 -13.83 -9.61 -12.91
N ASN A 348 -14.21 -9.70 -14.19
CA ASN A 348 -14.43 -10.95 -14.91
C ASN A 348 -13.41 -11.08 -16.06
N ASN A 349 -13.59 -12.05 -16.95
CA ASN A 349 -12.64 -12.32 -18.04
C ASN A 349 -12.46 -11.16 -19.04
N THR A 350 -13.36 -10.17 -19.04
CA THR A 350 -13.36 -9.07 -20.01
C THR A 350 -13.35 -7.68 -19.39
N ASN A 351 -13.86 -7.49 -18.18
CA ASN A 351 -14.08 -6.15 -17.61
C ASN A 351 -13.94 -6.11 -16.08
N VAL A 352 -13.61 -4.93 -15.57
CA VAL A 352 -13.79 -4.58 -14.15
C VAL A 352 -15.28 -4.45 -13.83
N THR A 353 -15.68 -4.99 -12.69
CA THR A 353 -17.07 -5.02 -12.22
C THR A 353 -17.32 -4.14 -11.00
N SER A 354 -16.26 -3.68 -10.33
CA SER A 354 -16.33 -2.73 -9.21
C SER A 354 -16.28 -1.29 -9.73
N LEU A 355 -17.41 -0.78 -10.22
CA LEU A 355 -17.51 0.48 -10.98
C LEU A 355 -18.08 1.67 -10.18
N ASP A 356 -18.46 1.45 -8.91
CA ASP A 356 -19.03 2.48 -8.04
C ASP A 356 -18.68 2.24 -6.57
N TRP A 357 -19.11 3.13 -5.68
CA TRP A 357 -18.84 3.01 -4.23
C TRP A 357 -19.61 1.88 -3.53
N ASN A 358 -20.60 1.28 -4.20
CA ASN A 358 -21.32 0.13 -3.64
C ASN A 358 -20.58 -1.18 -3.93
N SER A 359 -20.01 -1.28 -5.13
CA SER A 359 -19.24 -2.43 -5.61
C SER A 359 -17.74 -2.34 -5.29
N TYR A 360 -17.20 -1.13 -5.06
CA TYR A 360 -15.87 -0.85 -4.48
C TYR A 360 -16.03 -0.01 -3.20
N PRO A 361 -16.39 -0.63 -2.07
CA PRO A 361 -16.60 0.11 -0.83
C PRO A 361 -15.28 0.63 -0.26
N ILE A 362 -15.27 1.90 0.11
CA ILE A 362 -14.25 2.52 0.97
C ILE A 362 -14.81 2.71 2.38
N LEU A 363 -13.92 2.98 3.34
CA LEU A 363 -14.28 3.26 4.73
C LEU A 363 -15.25 4.46 4.82
N ARG A 364 -16.33 4.30 5.59
CA ARG A 364 -17.32 5.37 5.82
C ARG A 364 -17.01 6.11 7.13
N PHE A 365 -17.60 7.30 7.29
CA PHE A 365 -17.40 8.13 8.48
C PHE A 365 -17.75 7.42 9.80
N GLU A 366 -18.77 6.55 9.81
CA GLU A 366 -19.16 5.76 10.98
C GLU A 366 -18.11 4.70 11.38
N GLU A 367 -17.17 4.41 10.50
CA GLU A 367 -16.11 3.40 10.65
C GLU A 367 -14.74 4.06 10.83
N TYR A 368 -14.70 5.39 10.94
CA TYR A 368 -13.47 6.15 11.13
C TYR A 368 -12.82 5.80 12.47
N PRO A 369 -11.55 5.35 12.49
CA PRO A 369 -10.82 5.13 13.73
C PRO A 369 -10.42 6.46 14.35
N GLU A 370 -10.36 6.56 15.67
CA GLU A 370 -9.66 7.66 16.32
C GLU A 370 -8.16 7.58 15.97
N VAL A 371 -7.61 8.66 15.40
CA VAL A 371 -6.23 8.69 14.91
C VAL A 371 -5.36 9.56 15.81
N THR A 372 -4.23 9.01 16.25
CA THR A 372 -3.15 9.75 16.91
C THR A 372 -1.90 9.76 16.02
N PRO A 373 -1.61 10.86 15.32
CA PRO A 373 -0.37 11.00 14.57
C PRO A 373 0.79 11.45 15.46
N ILE A 374 1.98 10.89 15.25
CA ILE A 374 3.21 11.22 15.98
C ILE A 374 4.33 11.53 14.99
N VAL A 375 4.84 12.76 15.04
CA VAL A 375 6.04 13.15 14.28
C VAL A 375 7.27 12.91 15.13
N VAL A 376 8.15 12.02 14.68
CA VAL A 376 9.45 11.78 15.32
C VAL A 376 10.48 12.70 14.68
N GLN A 377 10.72 13.84 15.33
CA GLN A 377 11.60 14.88 14.81
C GLN A 377 13.08 14.53 14.94
N ARG A 378 13.85 14.69 13.86
CA ARG A 378 15.31 14.53 13.83
C ARG A 378 16.00 15.79 13.30
N MET A 379 16.48 16.65 14.20
CA MET A 379 17.09 17.93 13.83
C MET A 379 18.43 17.79 13.10
N ASP A 380 19.10 16.64 13.25
CA ASP A 380 20.41 16.31 12.71
C ASP A 380 20.36 15.55 11.37
N GLN A 381 19.16 15.19 10.90
CA GLN A 381 18.95 14.42 9.68
C GLN A 381 18.40 15.29 8.56
N LYS A 382 18.66 14.93 7.31
CA LYS A 382 18.03 15.61 6.16
C LYS A 382 16.53 15.33 6.14
N SER A 383 15.75 16.31 5.68
CA SER A 383 14.33 16.09 5.41
C SER A 383 14.14 15.05 4.31
N SER A 384 13.18 14.14 4.51
CA SER A 384 12.79 13.09 3.56
C SER A 384 11.28 13.05 3.35
N GLY A 385 10.78 12.09 2.57
CA GLY A 385 9.34 11.95 2.29
C GLY A 385 8.50 11.65 3.53
N ALA A 386 7.22 12.01 3.51
CA ALA A 386 6.29 11.70 4.61
C ALA A 386 4.90 11.30 4.07
N GLY A 387 4.83 10.96 2.79
CA GLY A 387 3.58 10.81 2.05
C GLY A 387 3.07 9.37 2.00
N GLU A 388 3.84 8.35 2.38
CA GLU A 388 3.52 6.96 2.00
C GLU A 388 3.87 5.90 3.08
N GLU A 389 4.68 6.26 4.06
CA GLU A 389 5.40 5.35 4.94
C GLU A 389 4.52 4.66 6.00
N ALA A 390 3.66 5.43 6.68
CA ALA A 390 2.83 4.90 7.77
C ALA A 390 1.71 3.96 7.27
N LEU A 391 1.42 3.99 5.96
CA LEU A 391 0.44 3.12 5.32
C LEU A 391 0.83 1.63 5.49
N CYS A 392 2.12 1.35 5.36
CA CYS A 392 2.72 0.03 5.40
C CYS A 392 2.63 -0.61 6.79
N SER A 393 3.08 0.13 7.81
CA SER A 393 3.01 -0.30 9.21
C SER A 393 1.56 -0.45 9.67
N ALA A 394 0.67 0.47 9.28
CA ALA A 394 -0.73 0.41 9.67
C ALA A 394 -1.43 -0.84 9.11
N ALA A 395 -1.15 -1.20 7.86
CA ALA A 395 -1.73 -2.39 7.25
C ALA A 395 -1.38 -3.68 8.01
N ALA A 396 -0.11 -3.85 8.36
CA ALA A 396 0.34 -5.00 9.15
C ALA A 396 -0.15 -4.97 10.61
N ALA A 397 -0.20 -3.80 11.24
CA ALA A 397 -0.69 -3.64 12.61
C ALA A 397 -2.15 -4.09 12.74
N ILE A 398 -3.01 -3.79 11.76
CA ILE A 398 -4.40 -4.26 11.73
C ILE A 398 -4.48 -5.79 11.68
N ALA A 399 -3.66 -6.42 10.83
CA ALA A 399 -3.61 -7.88 10.72
C ALA A 399 -3.11 -8.55 12.02
N ASN A 400 -2.08 -7.98 12.64
CA ASN A 400 -1.56 -8.45 13.93
C ASN A 400 -2.58 -8.26 15.06
N ALA A 401 -3.36 -7.17 15.05
CA ALA A 401 -4.42 -6.92 16.03
C ALA A 401 -5.54 -7.97 15.92
N PHE A 402 -5.86 -8.44 14.71
CA PHE A 402 -6.81 -9.53 14.51
C PHE A 402 -6.32 -10.86 15.07
N PHE A 403 -5.05 -11.19 14.87
CA PHE A 403 -4.45 -12.35 15.51
C PHE A 403 -4.52 -12.23 17.03
N ASP A 404 -4.16 -11.07 17.56
CA ASP A 404 -4.22 -10.85 19.00
C ASP A 404 -5.63 -11.01 19.58
N ALA A 405 -6.65 -10.57 18.85
CA ALA A 405 -8.05 -10.67 19.26
C ALA A 405 -8.62 -12.11 19.19
N THR A 406 -8.17 -12.89 18.21
CA THR A 406 -8.87 -14.13 17.80
C THR A 406 -8.02 -15.39 17.90
N GLY A 407 -6.70 -15.28 17.98
CA GLY A 407 -5.76 -16.38 17.83
C GLY A 407 -5.62 -16.90 16.39
N VAL A 408 -6.33 -16.30 15.43
CA VAL A 408 -6.36 -16.72 14.01
C VAL A 408 -5.63 -15.69 13.15
N ARG A 409 -4.87 -16.14 12.14
CA ARG A 409 -4.16 -15.25 11.20
C ARG A 409 -4.79 -15.28 9.82
N LEU A 410 -5.13 -14.10 9.30
CA LEU A 410 -5.54 -13.92 7.91
C LEU A 410 -4.30 -13.62 7.06
N ARG A 411 -4.03 -14.47 6.07
CA ARG A 411 -2.89 -14.30 5.13
C ARG A 411 -3.29 -13.62 3.82
N GLU A 412 -4.49 -13.08 3.76
CA GLU A 412 -5.03 -12.39 2.60
C GLU A 412 -5.78 -11.15 3.07
N TYR A 413 -5.58 -10.04 2.37
CA TYR A 413 -6.36 -8.81 2.55
C TYR A 413 -7.14 -8.45 1.27
N PRO A 414 -8.23 -7.66 1.36
CA PRO A 414 -8.85 -7.14 2.57
C PRO A 414 -9.47 -8.24 3.43
N MET A 415 -9.44 -8.03 4.75
CA MET A 415 -10.01 -8.88 5.80
C MET A 415 -11.53 -8.68 5.87
N THR A 416 -12.21 -8.99 4.77
CA THR A 416 -13.66 -8.82 4.63
C THR A 416 -14.42 -9.76 5.58
N PRO A 417 -15.67 -9.44 5.95
CA PRO A 417 -16.52 -10.30 6.77
C PRO A 417 -16.54 -11.76 6.31
N LYS A 418 -16.63 -11.98 4.99
CA LYS A 418 -16.59 -13.33 4.38
C LYS A 418 -15.28 -14.06 4.65
N ARG A 419 -14.13 -13.41 4.46
CA ARG A 419 -12.80 -14.01 4.71
C ARG A 419 -12.58 -14.25 6.20
N VAL A 420 -13.02 -13.32 7.06
CA VAL A 420 -12.94 -13.46 8.52
C VAL A 420 -13.74 -14.67 8.99
N LEU A 421 -15.02 -14.78 8.61
CA LEU A 421 -15.86 -15.92 9.01
C LEU A 421 -15.29 -17.25 8.51
N ALA A 422 -14.77 -17.29 7.28
CA ALA A 422 -14.12 -18.49 6.75
C ALA A 422 -12.88 -18.88 7.58
N ALA A 423 -12.05 -17.92 7.97
CA ALA A 423 -10.87 -18.17 8.79
C ALA A 423 -11.23 -18.62 10.22
N LEU A 424 -12.22 -17.98 10.85
CA LEU A 424 -12.68 -18.36 12.18
C LEU A 424 -13.34 -19.74 12.20
N GLY A 425 -14.10 -20.09 11.15
CA GLY A 425 -14.76 -21.40 11.04
C GLY A 425 -13.81 -22.57 10.77
N GLN A 426 -12.62 -22.32 10.22
CA GLN A 426 -11.57 -23.34 10.04
C GLN A 426 -10.75 -23.59 11.31
N ALA A 427 -10.83 -22.70 12.30
CA ALA A 427 -10.08 -22.79 13.55
C ALA A 427 -10.85 -23.50 14.68
N GLY A 428 -12.11 -23.87 14.44
CA GLY A 428 -13.02 -24.53 15.40
C GLY A 428 -13.07 -26.05 15.29
#